data_AF-A0A830CYR7-F1
#
_entry.id   AF-A0A830CYR7-F1
#
_cell.length_a   1.000
_cell.length_b   1.000
_cell.length_c   1.000
_cell.angle_alpha   90.00
_cell.angle_beta   90.00
_cell.angle_gamma   90.00
#
_symmetry.space_group_name_H-M   'P 1'
#
loop_
_entity.id
_entity.type
_entity.pdbx_description
1 polymer ?
#
loop_
_entity_poly.entity_id
_entity_poly.type
_entity_poly.pdbx_seq_one_letter_code
_entity_poly.pdbx_strand_id
1 'polypeptide(L)'
;SILSSIINSASVSNFNNFKVSLPGSAQNEVVYGFFQCRGDLSTPDCHDCVAAVTGRLGVSCVGATGGALLLDRCFVRYDNTSFVGDEDKAVVSDKCGPSVANDTDLLARRDASCRI
;
A
#
# COMPACT_ATOMS: atom_id res chain seq x y z
N SER A 1 -10.95 -6.89 -1.72
CA SER A 1 -9.49 -6.75 -1.91
C SER A 1 -8.91 -6.01 -0.71
N ILE A 2 -7.59 -6.09 -0.49
CA ILE A 2 -6.96 -5.45 0.69
C ILE A 2 -7.04 -3.91 0.66
N LEU A 3 -6.90 -3.30 -0.52
CA LEU A 3 -6.97 -1.85 -0.71
C LEU A 3 -8.34 -1.27 -0.30
N SER A 4 -9.44 -1.96 -0.63
CA SER A 4 -10.78 -1.55 -0.18
C SER A 4 -10.96 -1.67 1.32
N SER A 5 -10.40 -2.71 1.95
CA SER A 5 -10.43 -2.87 3.41
C SER A 5 -9.67 -1.75 4.12
N ILE A 6 -8.53 -1.34 3.57
CA ILE A 6 -7.73 -0.22 4.06
C ILE A 6 -8.54 1.08 4.03
N ILE A 7 -9.15 1.42 2.88
CA ILE A 7 -9.97 2.64 2.73
C ILE A 7 -11.14 2.62 3.72
N ASN A 8 -11.91 1.53 3.77
CA ASN A 8 -13.10 1.45 4.64
C ASN A 8 -12.76 1.58 6.13
N SER A 9 -11.61 1.05 6.56
CA SER A 9 -11.20 1.16 7.96
C SER A 9 -10.71 2.56 8.32
N ALA A 10 -10.22 3.34 7.35
CA ALA A 10 -9.79 4.71 7.59
C ALA A 10 -10.98 5.64 7.93
N SER A 11 -12.22 5.22 7.64
CA SER A 11 -13.44 5.93 8.04
C SER A 11 -13.74 5.88 9.55
N VAL A 12 -13.06 5.01 10.30
CA VAL A 12 -13.32 4.81 11.76
C VAL A 12 -12.06 4.79 12.62
N SER A 13 -10.86 4.76 12.04
CA SER A 13 -9.59 4.75 12.77
C SER A 13 -8.49 5.46 11.98
N ASN A 14 -7.49 5.99 12.69
CA ASN A 14 -6.29 6.59 12.09
C ASN A 14 -5.16 5.57 11.87
N PHE A 15 -5.32 4.33 12.33
CA PHE A 15 -4.37 3.24 12.12
C PHE A 15 -5.11 1.90 12.13
N ASN A 16 -4.74 1.00 11.22
CA ASN A 16 -5.13 -0.40 11.29
C ASN A 16 -4.22 -1.28 10.44
N ASN A 17 -4.09 -2.55 10.79
CA ASN A 17 -3.36 -3.56 10.01
C ASN A 17 -4.29 -4.69 9.55
N PHE A 18 -3.93 -5.32 8.44
CA PHE A 18 -4.73 -6.29 7.73
C PHE A 18 -3.89 -7.51 7.38
N LYS A 19 -4.55 -8.66 7.38
CA LYS A 19 -4.07 -9.92 6.84
C LYS A 19 -5.21 -10.54 6.07
N VAL A 20 -5.08 -10.63 4.75
CA VAL A 20 -6.11 -11.20 3.86
C VAL A 20 -5.53 -12.42 3.16
N SER A 21 -6.23 -13.55 3.25
CA SER A 21 -5.86 -14.78 2.54
C SER A 21 -6.81 -15.01 1.37
N LEU A 22 -6.28 -15.33 0.18
CA LEU A 22 -7.08 -15.70 -0.98
C LEU A 22 -7.43 -17.20 -0.94
N PRO A 23 -8.73 -17.58 -0.91
CA PRO A 23 -9.11 -18.99 -0.92
C PRO A 23 -8.89 -19.61 -2.31
N GLY A 24 -8.11 -20.70 -2.37
CA GLY A 24 -7.95 -21.52 -3.59
C GLY A 24 -6.66 -21.35 -4.40
N SER A 25 -5.74 -20.45 -4.02
CA SER A 25 -4.40 -20.38 -4.66
C SER A 25 -3.50 -21.53 -4.19
N ALA A 26 -2.68 -22.05 -5.10
CA ALA A 26 -1.63 -23.01 -4.78
C ALA A 26 -0.59 -22.28 -3.90
N GLN A 27 -0.58 -22.62 -2.61
CA GLN A 27 0.02 -21.83 -1.52
C GLN A 27 -0.86 -20.64 -1.14
N ASN A 28 -1.22 -20.53 0.15
CA ASN A 28 -1.99 -19.43 0.71
C ASN A 28 -1.35 -18.08 0.32
N GLU A 29 -1.83 -17.45 -0.75
CA GLU A 29 -1.45 -16.07 -1.08
C GLU A 29 -2.07 -15.16 -0.02
N VAL A 30 -1.24 -14.85 0.98
CA VAL A 30 -1.56 -13.92 2.04
C VAL A 30 -1.02 -12.56 1.64
N VAL A 31 -1.87 -11.55 1.76
CA VAL A 31 -1.46 -10.15 1.62
C VAL A 31 -1.59 -9.49 2.99
N TYR A 32 -0.51 -8.85 3.40
CA TYR A 32 -0.41 -8.06 4.61
C TYR A 32 -0.51 -6.59 4.22
N GLY A 33 -1.08 -5.76 5.09
CA GLY A 33 -1.13 -4.33 4.85
C GLY A 33 -1.41 -3.53 6.10
N PHE A 34 -1.09 -2.25 6.09
CA PHE A 34 -1.57 -1.31 7.08
C PHE A 34 -1.70 0.10 6.48
N PHE A 35 -2.44 0.95 7.17
CA PHE A 35 -2.36 2.39 6.97
C PHE A 35 -2.09 3.09 8.30
N GLN A 36 -1.49 4.27 8.22
CA GLN A 36 -1.24 5.13 9.35
C GLN A 36 -1.43 6.59 8.92
N CYS A 37 -2.38 7.27 9.54
CA CYS A 37 -2.57 8.70 9.40
C CYS A 37 -1.75 9.45 10.45
N ARG A 38 -1.43 10.72 10.15
CA ARG A 38 -0.87 11.65 11.12
C ARG A 38 -1.85 11.81 12.30
N GLY A 39 -1.31 11.86 13.52
CA GLY A 39 -2.11 11.76 14.74
C GLY A 39 -3.07 12.93 15.02
N ASP A 40 -2.90 14.05 14.32
CA ASP A 40 -3.74 15.26 14.41
C ASP A 40 -4.91 15.27 13.41
N LEU A 41 -5.03 14.26 12.56
CA LEU A 41 -6.09 14.19 11.55
C LEU A 41 -7.42 13.70 12.12
N SER A 42 -8.49 14.32 11.65
CA SER A 42 -9.83 13.79 11.82
C SER A 42 -10.02 12.52 10.98
N THR A 43 -10.94 11.66 11.37
CA THR A 43 -11.22 10.41 10.66
C THR A 43 -11.62 10.64 9.19
N PRO A 44 -12.45 11.65 8.85
CA PRO A 44 -12.70 12.01 7.45
C PRO A 44 -11.43 12.42 6.67
N ASP A 45 -10.56 13.27 7.26
CA ASP A 45 -9.33 13.69 6.59
C ASP A 45 -8.35 12.52 6.40
N CYS A 46 -8.33 11.59 7.36
CA CYS A 46 -7.58 10.35 7.27
C CYS A 46 -8.09 9.46 6.13
N HIS A 47 -9.41 9.23 6.07
CA HIS A 47 -10.06 8.49 4.99
C HIS A 47 -9.70 9.06 3.61
N ASP A 48 -9.82 10.37 3.43
CA ASP A 48 -9.53 11.02 2.15
C ASP A 48 -8.06 10.89 1.75
N CYS A 49 -7.15 11.00 2.72
CA CYS A 49 -5.74 10.75 2.49
C CYS A 49 -5.49 9.29 2.06
N VAL A 50 -6.03 8.33 2.81
CA VAL A 50 -5.84 6.89 2.54
C VAL A 50 -6.42 6.52 1.18
N ALA A 51 -7.57 7.08 0.80
CA ALA A 51 -8.15 6.91 -0.53
C ALA A 51 -7.23 7.46 -1.63
N ALA A 52 -6.66 8.65 -1.44
CA ALA A 52 -5.72 9.25 -2.41
C ALA A 52 -4.43 8.43 -2.55
N VAL A 53 -3.82 8.00 -1.44
CA VAL A 53 -2.62 7.14 -1.45
C VAL A 53 -2.91 5.82 -2.16
N THR A 54 -4.03 5.19 -1.81
CA THR A 54 -4.44 3.90 -2.39
C THR A 54 -4.70 4.02 -3.89
N GLY A 55 -5.34 5.11 -4.34
CA GLY A 55 -5.54 5.39 -5.75
C GLY A 55 -4.22 5.54 -6.51
N ARG A 56 -3.24 6.25 -5.93
CA ARG A 56 -1.89 6.39 -6.52
C ARG A 56 -1.16 5.05 -6.58
N LEU A 57 -1.18 4.27 -5.50
CA LEU A 57 -0.60 2.92 -5.48
C LEU A 57 -1.20 2.02 -6.56
N GLY A 58 -2.52 2.09 -6.76
CA GLY A 58 -3.20 1.33 -7.82
C GLY A 58 -2.76 1.68 -9.24
N VAL A 59 -2.25 2.90 -9.46
CA VAL A 59 -1.73 3.36 -10.77
C VAL A 59 -0.22 3.13 -10.88
N SER A 60 0.54 3.40 -9.83
CA SER A 60 2.01 3.31 -9.82
C SER A 60 2.53 1.88 -9.66
N CYS A 61 1.82 1.01 -8.94
CA CYS A 61 2.27 -0.34 -8.58
C CYS A 61 1.46 -1.45 -9.28
N VAL A 62 1.07 -1.22 -10.53
CA VAL A 62 0.35 -2.22 -11.34
C VAL A 62 1.20 -3.48 -11.49
N GLY A 63 0.64 -4.64 -11.12
CA GLY A 63 1.30 -5.95 -11.22
C GLY A 63 2.39 -6.22 -10.17
N ALA A 64 2.59 -5.31 -9.21
CA ALA A 64 3.51 -5.51 -8.09
C ALA A 64 2.85 -6.34 -6.96
N THR A 65 3.64 -7.20 -6.31
CA THR A 65 3.18 -7.98 -5.14
C THR A 65 3.02 -7.15 -3.87
N GLY A 66 3.59 -5.95 -3.86
CA GLY A 66 3.59 -5.02 -2.74
C GLY A 66 3.72 -3.57 -3.19
N GLY A 67 3.40 -2.65 -2.30
CA GLY A 67 3.50 -1.22 -2.54
C GLY A 67 3.46 -0.43 -1.24
N ALA A 68 4.25 0.64 -1.15
CA ALA A 68 4.31 1.53 -0.02
C ALA A 68 4.41 2.98 -0.50
N LEU A 69 3.53 3.85 -0.02
CA LEU A 69 3.51 5.26 -0.40
C LEU A 69 3.21 6.12 0.83
N LEU A 70 4.08 7.09 1.06
CA LEU A 70 3.96 8.12 2.10
C LEU A 70 3.56 9.45 1.44
N LEU A 71 2.48 10.05 1.94
CA LEU A 71 2.13 11.45 1.69
C LEU A 71 2.21 12.22 3.02
N ASP A 72 2.13 13.55 2.95
CA ASP A 72 2.23 14.47 4.10
C ASP A 72 1.31 14.13 5.29
N ARG A 73 0.21 13.41 5.02
CA ARG A 73 -0.86 13.12 5.97
C ARG A 73 -1.03 11.64 6.32
N CYS A 74 -0.59 10.72 5.47
CA CYS A 74 -0.78 9.30 5.72
C CYS A 74 0.21 8.42 4.95
N PHE A 75 0.39 7.22 5.49
CA PHE A 75 1.22 6.17 4.94
C PHE A 75 0.37 4.92 4.71
N VAL A 76 0.54 4.26 3.56
CA VAL A 76 -0.07 2.96 3.27
C VAL A 76 1.01 2.02 2.77
N ARG A 77 1.04 0.79 3.30
CA ARG A 77 1.92 -0.29 2.85
C ARG A 77 1.14 -1.58 2.72
N TYR A 78 1.37 -2.33 1.64
CA TYR A 78 0.94 -3.71 1.47
C TYR A 78 2.05 -4.56 0.86
N ASP A 79 2.06 -5.85 1.19
CA ASP A 79 3.06 -6.81 0.70
C ASP A 79 2.52 -8.24 0.81
N ASN A 80 3.06 -9.17 0.04
CA ASN A 80 2.79 -10.61 0.19
C ASN A 80 3.69 -11.28 1.24
N THR A 81 4.64 -10.52 1.79
CA THR A 81 5.47 -10.92 2.94
C THR A 81 5.00 -10.22 4.22
N SER A 82 5.18 -10.87 5.38
CA SER A 82 4.89 -10.24 6.66
C SER A 82 5.97 -9.21 6.99
N PHE A 83 5.55 -8.04 7.46
CA PHE A 83 6.43 -6.95 7.92
C PHE A 83 5.89 -6.23 9.16
N VAL A 84 4.70 -6.61 9.64
CA VAL A 84 4.06 -5.95 10.78
C VAL A 84 4.75 -6.42 12.05
N GLY A 85 5.37 -5.48 12.77
CA GLY A 85 6.11 -5.75 14.00
C GLY A 85 7.63 -5.90 13.81
N ASP A 86 8.10 -5.91 12.57
CA ASP A 86 9.53 -5.96 12.24
C ASP A 86 10.10 -4.54 12.15
N GLU A 87 11.28 -4.31 12.76
CA GLU A 87 11.97 -3.02 12.64
C GLU A 87 12.64 -2.90 11.26
N ASP A 88 12.30 -1.82 10.54
CA ASP A 88 12.90 -1.47 9.25
C ASP A 88 13.28 0.01 9.25
N LYS A 89 14.57 0.30 9.03
CA LYS A 89 15.12 1.67 9.00
C LYS A 89 15.27 2.22 7.58
N ALA A 90 14.81 1.50 6.57
CA ALA A 90 14.87 1.95 5.20
C ALA A 90 13.98 3.18 5.01
N VAL A 91 14.51 4.21 4.32
CA VAL A 91 13.71 5.36 3.90
C VAL A 91 12.71 4.92 2.83
N VAL A 92 11.44 5.25 3.02
CA VAL A 92 10.33 4.93 2.10
C VAL A 92 9.58 6.22 1.77
N SER A 93 9.49 6.55 0.48
CA SER A 93 8.66 7.66 -0.02
C SER A 93 7.61 7.12 -0.99
N ASP A 94 8.05 6.48 -2.06
CA ASP A 94 7.21 5.67 -2.95
C ASP A 94 8.01 4.42 -3.34
N LYS A 95 7.46 3.23 -3.12
CA LYS A 95 8.08 1.95 -3.46
C LYS A 95 7.03 0.97 -3.94
N CYS A 96 7.21 0.44 -5.14
CA CYS A 96 6.50 -0.76 -5.58
C CYS A 96 7.40 -1.98 -5.42
N GLY A 97 6.86 -3.06 -4.87
CA GLY A 97 7.53 -4.35 -4.75
C GLY A 97 7.88 -4.97 -6.11
N PRO A 98 8.52 -6.14 -6.11
CA PRO A 98 8.78 -6.87 -7.35
C PRO A 98 7.47 -7.12 -8.12
N SER A 99 7.51 -6.89 -9.43
CA SER A 99 6.41 -7.25 -10.32
C SER A 99 6.49 -8.74 -10.62
N VAL A 100 5.34 -9.41 -10.70
CA VAL A 100 5.28 -10.85 -11.06
C VAL A 100 5.58 -11.09 -12.56
N ALA A 101 5.72 -10.03 -13.37
CA ALA A 101 5.89 -10.10 -14.82
C ALA A 101 7.33 -9.82 -15.30
N ASN A 102 7.82 -10.66 -16.23
CA ASN A 102 9.05 -10.51 -17.02
C ASN A 102 8.87 -9.49 -18.17
N ASP A 103 8.33 -8.29 -17.91
CA ASP A 103 8.02 -7.34 -18.99
C ASP A 103 8.82 -6.04 -18.87
N THR A 104 9.71 -5.86 -19.84
CA THR A 104 10.61 -4.71 -20.05
C THR A 104 9.87 -3.38 -20.31
N ASP A 105 8.54 -3.41 -20.52
CA ASP A 105 7.69 -2.23 -20.74
C ASP A 105 7.25 -1.53 -19.43
N LEU A 106 7.21 -2.26 -18.30
CA LEU A 106 6.79 -1.70 -17.00
C LEU A 106 7.89 -0.87 -16.31
N LEU A 107 9.15 -1.11 -16.66
CA LEU A 107 10.29 -0.31 -16.21
C LEU A 107 10.28 1.10 -16.80
N ALA A 108 9.82 1.26 -18.05
CA ALA A 108 9.72 2.58 -18.71
C ALA A 108 8.60 3.47 -18.10
N ARG A 109 7.59 2.87 -17.47
CA ARG A 109 6.51 3.61 -16.77
C ARG A 109 6.88 3.99 -15.33
N ARG A 110 7.75 3.21 -14.66
CA ARG A 110 8.29 3.52 -13.32
C ARG A 110 9.05 4.86 -13.31
N ASP A 111 9.77 5.18 -14.38
CA ASP A 111 10.53 6.42 -14.51
C ASP A 111 9.67 7.66 -14.85
N ALA A 112 8.42 7.46 -15.30
CA ALA A 112 7.53 8.55 -15.70
C ALA A 112 6.62 9.06 -14.55
N SER A 113 6.45 8.30 -13.47
CA SER A 113 5.50 8.64 -12.39
C SER A 113 6.15 9.26 -11.14
N CYS A 114 7.49 9.44 -11.16
CA CYS A 114 8.25 10.08 -10.09
C CYS A 114 8.65 11.52 -10.45
N ARG A 115 7.70 12.33 -10.95
CA ARG A 115 7.86 13.79 -10.99
C ARG A 115 6.84 14.43 -10.07
N ILE A 116 7.37 15.03 -9.01
CA ILE A 116 6.71 15.98 -8.11
C ILE A 116 6.38 17.24 -8.92
#